data_AF-A0A0S8GKJ5-F1
#
_entry.id   AF-A0A0S8GKJ5-F1
#
_cell.length_a   1.000
_cell.length_b   1.000
_cell.length_c   1.000
_cell.angle_alpha   90.00
_cell.angle_beta   90.00
_cell.angle_gamma   90.00
#
_symmetry.space_group_name_H-M   'P 1'
#
loop_
_entity.id
_entity.type
_entity.pdbx_description
1 polymer ?
#
loop_
_entity_poly.entity_id
_entity_poly.type
_entity_poly.pdbx_seq_one_letter_code
_entity_poly.pdbx_strand_id
1 'polypeptide(L)' 'MTMRIGELCVNVGLITEKQVKEALEKQKKSKKKIGEILVELGYIRSQELNLMLSVQSAKT' A
#
# COMPACT_ATOMS: atom_id res chain seq x y z
N MET A 1 -11.19 -2.47 13.63
CA MET A 1 -10.80 -1.38 12.72
C MET A 1 -9.57 -1.85 11.95
N THR A 2 -9.74 -2.43 10.76
CA THR A 2 -8.65 -3.00 9.96
C THR A 2 -7.90 -1.88 9.24
N MET A 3 -6.71 -1.51 9.75
CA MET A 3 -5.82 -0.57 9.06
C MET A 3 -5.47 -1.14 7.68
N ARG A 4 -5.74 -0.38 6.62
CA ARG A 4 -5.35 -0.76 5.26
C ARG A 4 -3.87 -0.48 5.07
N ILE A 5 -3.20 -1.28 4.23
CA ILE A 5 -1.78 -1.08 3.89
C ILE A 5 -1.47 0.34 3.41
N GLY A 6 -2.40 0.98 2.68
CA GLY A 6 -2.23 2.38 2.25
C GLY A 6 -2.07 3.35 3.41
N GLU A 7 -2.90 3.22 4.45
CA GLU A 7 -2.83 4.07 5.64
C GLU A 7 -1.59 3.76 6.49
N LEU A 8 -1.19 2.50 6.57
CA LEU A 8 0.04 2.09 7.24
C LEU A 8 1.27 2.72 6.55
N CYS A 9 1.32 2.68 5.22
CA CYS A 9 2.41 3.26 4.44
C CYS A 9 2.47 4.80 4.55
N VAL A 10 1.34 5.48 4.76
CA VAL A 10 1.33 6.92 5.06
C VAL A 10 1.84 7.20 6.47
N ASN A 11 1.39 6.42 7.44
CA ASN A 11 1.79 6.60 8.85
C ASN A 11 3.31 6.42 9.06
N VAL A 12 3.92 5.48 8.34
CA VAL A 12 5.37 5.25 8.41
C VAL A 12 6.18 6.18 7.50
N GLY A 13 5.53 7.09 6.75
CA GLY A 13 6.19 8.04 5.85
C GLY A 13 6.78 7.41 4.58
N LEU A 14 6.37 6.19 4.22
CA LEU A 14 6.80 5.49 3.01
C LEU A 14 6.19 6.11 1.75
N ILE A 15 4.94 6.57 1.85
CA ILE A 15 4.20 7.23 0.78
C ILE A 15 3.37 8.39 1.34
N THR A 16 2.96 9.29 0.46
CA THR A 16 2.06 10.40 0.80
C THR A 16 0.59 10.04 0.56
N GLU A 17 -0.32 10.76 1.22
CA GLU A 17 -1.77 10.62 1.00
C GLU A 17 -2.16 10.79 -0.47
N LYS A 18 -1.46 11.68 -1.21
CA LYS A 18 -1.65 11.84 -2.66
C LYS A 18 -1.35 10.56 -3.42
N GLN A 19 -0.22 9.92 -3.14
CA GLN A 19 0.16 8.65 -3.78
C GLN A 19 -0.79 7.50 -3.44
N VAL A 20 -1.28 7.47 -2.19
CA VAL A 20 -2.35 6.53 -1.80
C VAL A 20 -3.62 6.77 -2.60
N LYS A 21 -4.03 8.03 -2.75
CA LYS A 21 -5.22 8.39 -3.53
C LYS A 21 -5.08 7.93 -4.98
N GLU A 22 -3.95 8.19 -5.60
CA GLU A 22 -3.65 7.81 -6.98
C GLU A 22 -3.66 6.28 -7.15
N ALA A 23 -3.03 5.57 -6.22
CA ALA A 23 -3.08 4.11 -6.19
C ALA A 23 -4.49 3.58 -5.97
N LEU A 24 -5.32 4.25 -5.16
CA LEU A 24 -6.73 3.91 -4.92
C LEU A 24 -7.58 4.09 -6.17
N GLU A 25 -7.35 5.14 -6.94
CA GLU A 25 -8.04 5.35 -8.22
C GLU A 25 -7.65 4.28 -9.24
N LYS A 26 -6.36 3.93 -9.31
CA LYS A 26 -5.89 2.84 -10.15
C LYS A 26 -6.41 1.49 -9.67
N GLN A 27 -6.57 1.29 -8.37
CA GLN A 27 -7.18 0.10 -7.77
C GLN A 27 -8.67 -0.03 -8.12
N LYS A 28 -9.41 1.07 -8.22
CA LYS A 28 -10.80 1.00 -8.67
C LYS A 28 -10.90 0.49 -10.11
N LYS A 29 -9.89 0.77 -10.94
CA LYS A 29 -9.81 0.34 -12.34
C LYS A 29 -9.12 -1.02 -12.52
N SER A 30 -8.30 -1.45 -11.56
CA SER A 30 -7.57 -2.72 -11.58
C SER A 30 -7.94 -3.58 -10.38
N LYS A 31 -8.28 -4.86 -10.58
CA LYS A 31 -8.51 -5.84 -9.48
C LYS A 31 -7.27 -6.17 -8.63
N LYS A 32 -6.20 -5.38 -8.72
CA LYS A 32 -4.95 -5.56 -7.97
C LYS A 32 -5.07 -5.00 -6.54
N LYS A 33 -4.22 -5.46 -5.63
CA LYS A 33 -4.13 -4.89 -4.28
C LYS A 33 -3.46 -3.53 -4.33
N ILE A 34 -3.81 -2.64 -3.39
CA ILE A 34 -3.21 -1.30 -3.30
C ILE A 34 -1.68 -1.37 -3.21
N GLY A 35 -1.15 -2.33 -2.47
CA GLY A 35 0.29 -2.56 -2.34
C GLY A 35 0.98 -2.91 -3.66
N GLU A 36 0.37 -3.78 -4.46
CA GLU A 36 0.87 -4.15 -5.79
C GLU A 36 0.92 -2.94 -6.71
N ILE A 37 -0.10 -2.09 -6.65
CA ILE A 37 -0.18 -0.86 -7.43
C ILE A 37 0.88 0.14 -6.98
N LEU A 38 1.14 0.27 -5.67
CA LEU A 38 2.20 1.13 -5.15
C LEU A 38 3.58 0.67 -5.62
N VAL A 39 3.81 -0.63 -5.75
CA VAL A 39 5.06 -1.18 -6.33
C VAL A 39 5.13 -0.92 -7.83
N GLU A 40 4.02 -1.12 -8.55
CA GLU A 40 3.93 -0.88 -10.00
C GLU A 40 4.13 0.60 -10.36
N LEU A 41 3.65 1.50 -9.50
CA LEU A 41 3.85 2.95 -9.63
C LEU A 41 5.26 3.39 -9.18
N GLY A 42 6.07 2.50 -8.62
CA GLY A 42 7.41 2.81 -8.13
C GLY A 42 7.42 3.62 -6.82
N TYR A 43 6.29 3.72 -6.13
CA TYR A 43 6.19 4.46 -4.86
C TYR A 43 6.79 3.70 -3.68
N ILE A 44 6.72 2.37 -3.72
CA ILE A 44 7.38 1.50 -2.73
C ILE A 44 8.11 0.37 -3.46
N ARG A 45 9.14 -0.21 -2.83
CA ARG A 45 9.82 -1.39 -3.37
C ARG A 45 9.06 -2.65 -3.01
N SER A 46 9.26 -3.71 -3.80
CA SER A 46 8.67 -5.04 -3.54
C SER A 46 9.03 -5.59 -2.16
N GLN A 47 10.23 -5.28 -1.66
CA GLN A 47 10.68 -5.66 -0.31
C GLN A 47 9.89 -4.92 0.77
N GLU A 48 9.70 -3.60 0.62
CA GLU A 48 8.91 -2.77 1.54
C GLU A 48 7.45 -3.25 1.59
N LEU A 49 6.89 -3.57 0.43
CA LEU A 49 5.55 -4.16 0.34
C LEU A 49 5.47 -5.49 1.10
N ASN A 50 6.45 -6.38 0.93
CA ASN A 50 6.46 -7.67 1.60
C ASN A 50 6.58 -7.52 3.13
N LEU A 51 7.37 -6.55 3.59
CA LEU A 51 7.52 -6.24 5.01
C LEU A 51 6.21 -5.71 5.59
N MET A 52 5.53 -4.80 4.87
CA MET A 52 4.21 -4.29 5.25
C MET A 52 3.11 -5.36 5.24
N LEU A 53 3.13 -6.26 4.24
CA LEU A 53 2.23 -7.41 4.18
C LEU A 53 2.45 -8.34 5.37
N SER A 54 3.71 -8.60 5.72
CA SER A 54 4.07 -9.43 6.88
C SER A 54 3.56 -8.81 8.18
N VAL A 55 3.73 -7.49 8.36
CA VAL A 55 3.21 -6.76 9.53
C VAL A 55 1.67 -6.76 9.57
N GLN A 56 1.01 -6.67 8.41
CA GLN A 56 -0.46 -6.73 8.33
C GLN A 56 -1.00 -8.13 8.66
N SER A 57 -0.37 -9.19 8.15
CA SER A 57 -0.79 -10.58 8.37
C SER A 57 -0.47 -11.08 9.78
N ALA A 58 0.61 -10.61 10.40
CA ALA A 58 1.00 -10.97 11.76
C ALA A 58 0.09 -10.38 12.87
N LYS A 59 -0.84 -9.47 12.51
CA LYS A 59 -1.81 -8.86 13.44
C LYS A 59 -3.22 -9.46 13.35
N THR A 60 -3.37 -10.66 12.80
CA THR A 60 -4.66 -11.39 12.78
C THR A 60 -4.79 -12.32 13.98
#